data_AF-A0A6N8F4Y7-F1
#
_entry.id   AF-A0A6N8F4Y7-F1
#
_cell.length_a   1.000
_cell.length_b   1.000
_cell.length_c   1.000
_cell.angle_alpha   90.00
_cell.angle_beta   90.00
_cell.angle_gamma   90.00
#
_symmetry.space_group_name_H-M   'P 1'
#
loop_
_entity.id
_entity.type
_entity.pdbx_description
1 polymer ?
#
loop_
_entity_poly.entity_id
_entity_poly.type
_entity_poly.pdbx_seq_one_letter_code
_entity_poly.pdbx_strand_id
1 'polypeptide(L)'
;MAYLDTLGELILIFSLLAFVINLNKTNSFESPYRLLLTLGLLFIVITASFGAVRFAGVDQVIPIHDYLSLLSTKVAMVIYVFSLPMVILSCKSNDAIFNTNMSSSTTEKEELTGNQNAPVSTKLEYLNGHFSEQGIVKVAKFVMVFLLTFNILTVSFSIETNKLITDASIILGFVLFALVAKEKGLVFLSIVTLLLVPASTTLHISDDLSMAIFHLLLAIHFLLINRVFTLELSQPSFNEVSEQNRL
;
A
#
# COMPACT_ATOMS: atom_id res chain seq x y z
N MET A 1 -31.25 -11.97 -9.07
CA MET A 1 -29.94 -12.32 -8.47
C MET A 1 -28.87 -11.55 -9.20
N ALA A 2 -27.93 -10.95 -8.48
CA ALA A 2 -26.85 -10.13 -9.01
C ALA A 2 -25.61 -11.01 -9.26
N TYR A 3 -25.63 -11.76 -10.37
CA TYR A 3 -24.60 -12.76 -10.67
C TYR A 3 -23.26 -12.10 -11.02
N LEU A 4 -23.30 -10.99 -11.75
CA LEU A 4 -22.08 -10.29 -12.15
C LEU A 4 -21.45 -9.56 -10.97
N ASP A 5 -22.27 -8.96 -10.11
CA ASP A 5 -21.78 -8.27 -8.92
C ASP A 5 -21.11 -9.24 -7.94
N THR A 6 -21.75 -10.39 -7.69
CA THR A 6 -21.16 -11.46 -6.87
C THR A 6 -19.82 -11.94 -7.44
N LEU A 7 -19.71 -12.08 -8.77
CA LEU A 7 -18.44 -12.43 -9.42
C LEU A 7 -17.39 -11.33 -9.24
N GLY A 8 -17.77 -10.07 -9.37
CA GLY A 8 -16.91 -8.91 -9.15
C GLY A 8 -16.32 -8.91 -7.73
N GLU A 9 -17.16 -9.10 -6.71
CA GLU A 9 -16.72 -9.22 -5.32
C GLU A 9 -15.76 -10.40 -5.10
N LEU A 10 -16.02 -11.56 -5.70
CA LEU A 10 -15.11 -12.70 -5.61
C LEU A 10 -13.73 -12.38 -6.21
N ILE A 11 -13.69 -11.73 -7.38
CA ILE A 11 -12.43 -11.30 -8.01
C ILE A 11 -11.69 -10.30 -7.10
N LEU A 12 -12.41 -9.36 -6.49
CA LEU A 12 -11.85 -8.43 -5.51
C LEU A 12 -11.24 -9.17 -4.30
N ILE A 13 -11.97 -10.11 -3.71
CA ILE A 13 -11.48 -10.94 -2.59
C ILE A 13 -10.19 -11.66 -2.98
N PHE A 14 -10.14 -12.29 -4.16
CA PHE A 14 -8.93 -12.97 -4.63
C PHE A 14 -7.75 -12.02 -4.81
N SER A 15 -7.97 -10.82 -5.37
CA SER A 15 -6.90 -9.83 -5.55
C SER A 15 -6.30 -9.36 -4.22
N LEU A 16 -7.15 -9.13 -3.22
CA LEU A 16 -6.75 -8.72 -1.88
C LEU A 16 -6.01 -9.85 -1.15
N LEU A 17 -6.53 -11.07 -1.20
CA LEU A 17 -5.87 -12.24 -0.60
C LEU A 17 -4.51 -12.50 -1.23
N ALA A 18 -4.39 -12.40 -2.56
CA ALA A 18 -3.12 -12.51 -3.25
C ALA A 18 -2.12 -11.46 -2.75
N PHE A 19 -2.58 -10.23 -2.49
CA PHE A 19 -1.73 -9.19 -1.91
C PHE A 19 -1.31 -9.52 -0.48
N VAL A 20 -2.24 -9.89 0.40
CA VAL A 20 -1.93 -10.31 1.78
C VAL A 20 -0.93 -11.45 1.80
N ILE A 21 -1.08 -12.46 0.93
CA ILE A 21 -0.16 -13.59 0.84
C ILE A 21 1.23 -13.12 0.41
N ASN A 22 1.35 -12.31 -0.63
CA ASN A 22 2.65 -11.82 -1.10
C ASN A 22 3.34 -10.93 -0.07
N LEU A 23 2.59 -10.05 0.60
CA LEU A 23 3.08 -9.17 1.66
C LEU A 23 3.70 -9.96 2.83
N ASN A 24 3.14 -11.13 3.15
CA ASN A 24 3.60 -11.95 4.28
C ASN A 24 4.58 -13.06 3.86
N LYS A 25 4.69 -13.40 2.57
CA LYS A 25 5.73 -14.31 2.05
C LYS A 25 7.12 -13.68 2.07
N THR A 26 7.20 -12.36 1.95
CA THR A 26 8.47 -11.64 2.03
C THR A 26 8.92 -11.57 3.48
N ASN A 27 9.73 -12.57 3.89
CA ASN A 27 10.30 -12.73 5.23
C ASN A 27 11.34 -11.66 5.61
N SER A 28 11.60 -10.68 4.74
CA SER A 28 12.79 -9.85 4.83
C SER A 28 12.77 -8.84 6.00
N PHE A 29 11.62 -8.55 6.64
CA PHE A 29 11.62 -7.64 7.80
C PHE A 29 10.34 -7.62 8.66
N GLU A 30 10.46 -7.55 9.99
CA GLU A 30 9.37 -7.22 10.91
C GLU A 30 9.15 -5.71 11.02
N SER A 31 8.31 -5.15 10.15
CA SER A 31 7.84 -3.76 10.29
C SER A 31 6.47 -3.72 10.97
N PRO A 32 6.25 -2.86 11.99
CA PRO A 32 4.89 -2.64 12.53
C PRO A 32 3.91 -2.12 11.45
N TYR A 33 4.43 -1.45 10.40
CA TYR A 33 3.62 -0.97 9.29
C TYR A 33 3.15 -2.10 8.37
N ARG A 34 3.90 -3.23 8.31
CA ARG A 34 3.48 -4.43 7.59
C ARG A 34 2.25 -5.03 8.25
N LEU A 35 2.23 -5.12 9.58
CA LEU A 35 1.08 -5.61 10.33
C LEU A 35 -0.14 -4.71 10.10
N LEU A 36 0.04 -3.38 10.16
CA LEU A 36 -1.03 -2.41 9.87
C LEU A 36 -1.58 -2.61 8.45
N LEU A 37 -0.72 -2.72 7.44
CA LEU A 37 -1.13 -2.96 6.05
C LEU A 37 -1.90 -4.29 5.92
N THR A 38 -1.40 -5.36 6.51
CA THR A 38 -2.08 -6.67 6.52
C THR A 38 -3.46 -6.58 7.16
N LEU A 39 -3.57 -5.94 8.33
CA LEU A 39 -4.86 -5.77 9.02
C LEU A 39 -5.84 -4.94 8.20
N GLY A 40 -5.38 -3.85 7.56
CA GLY A 40 -6.19 -3.04 6.67
C GLY A 40 -6.73 -3.86 5.48
N LEU A 41 -5.86 -4.60 4.79
CA LEU A 41 -6.25 -5.46 3.67
C LEU A 41 -7.21 -6.58 4.09
N LEU A 42 -6.94 -7.26 5.21
CA LEU A 42 -7.84 -8.30 5.73
C LEU A 42 -9.21 -7.75 6.12
N PHE A 43 -9.28 -6.53 6.68
CA PHE A 43 -10.55 -5.88 6.96
C PHE A 43 -11.35 -5.63 5.68
N ILE A 44 -10.69 -5.21 4.60
CA ILE A 44 -11.33 -5.02 3.29
C ILE A 44 -11.82 -6.37 2.73
N VAL A 45 -11.03 -7.45 2.87
CA VAL A 45 -11.44 -8.82 2.48
C VAL A 45 -12.71 -9.25 3.22
N ILE A 46 -12.77 -9.03 4.54
CA ILE A 46 -13.95 -9.37 5.34
C ILE A 46 -15.16 -8.57 4.83
N THR A 47 -14.99 -7.27 4.60
CA THR A 47 -16.05 -6.39 4.09
C THR A 47 -16.59 -6.90 2.74
N ALA A 48 -15.71 -7.19 1.78
CA ALA A 48 -16.04 -7.75 0.47
C ALA A 48 -16.72 -9.13 0.57
N SER A 49 -16.33 -9.96 1.55
CA SER A 49 -16.97 -11.26 1.80
C SER A 49 -18.43 -11.10 2.23
N PHE A 50 -18.73 -10.12 3.09
CA PHE A 50 -20.11 -9.77 3.43
C PHE A 50 -20.87 -9.19 2.22
N GLY A 51 -20.19 -8.47 1.32
CA GLY A 51 -20.74 -7.97 0.06
C GLY A 51 -21.14 -9.10 -0.88
N ALA A 52 -20.27 -10.08 -1.10
CA ALA A 52 -20.58 -11.27 -1.88
C ALA A 52 -21.80 -12.03 -1.34
N VAL A 53 -21.91 -12.19 -0.02
CA VAL A 53 -23.05 -12.87 0.63
C VAL A 53 -24.34 -12.04 0.48
N ARG A 54 -24.25 -10.71 0.56
CA ARG A 54 -25.37 -9.81 0.26
C ARG A 54 -25.85 -9.99 -1.18
N PHE A 55 -24.96 -9.96 -2.18
CA PHE A 55 -25.34 -10.07 -3.59
C PHE A 55 -25.83 -11.47 -3.98
N ALA A 56 -25.43 -12.49 -3.22
CA ALA A 56 -26.00 -13.84 -3.30
C ALA A 56 -27.44 -13.94 -2.76
N GLY A 57 -28.00 -12.87 -2.19
CA GLY A 57 -29.41 -12.78 -1.78
C GLY A 57 -29.67 -13.04 -0.29
N VAL A 58 -28.65 -12.90 0.57
CA VAL A 58 -28.80 -13.05 2.02
C VAL A 58 -29.03 -11.66 2.64
N ASP A 59 -30.29 -11.27 2.79
CA ASP A 59 -30.64 -9.91 3.24
C ASP A 59 -30.21 -9.61 4.69
N GLN A 60 -30.05 -10.64 5.53
CA GLN A 60 -29.67 -10.48 6.94
C GLN A 60 -28.27 -9.85 7.10
N VAL A 61 -27.41 -9.93 6.08
CA VAL A 61 -26.07 -9.36 6.15
C VAL A 61 -26.00 -7.90 5.70
N ILE A 62 -27.06 -7.33 5.10
CA ILE A 62 -27.05 -5.96 4.55
C ILE A 62 -26.63 -4.92 5.60
N PRO A 63 -27.20 -4.88 6.83
CA PRO A 63 -26.82 -3.86 7.80
C PRO A 63 -25.36 -3.99 8.26
N ILE A 64 -24.87 -5.24 8.35
CA ILE A 64 -23.49 -5.54 8.73
C ILE A 64 -22.56 -5.09 7.62
N HIS A 65 -22.86 -5.44 6.38
CA HIS A 65 -22.11 -5.03 5.21
C HIS A 65 -22.02 -3.52 5.08
N ASP A 66 -23.12 -2.79 5.25
CA ASP A 66 -23.13 -1.33 5.10
C ASP A 66 -22.31 -0.65 6.21
N TYR A 67 -22.37 -1.16 7.44
CA TYR A 67 -21.51 -0.69 8.52
C TYR A 67 -20.02 -1.01 8.28
N LEU A 68 -19.71 -2.23 7.84
CA LEU A 68 -18.34 -2.64 7.49
C LEU A 68 -17.80 -1.82 6.32
N SER A 69 -18.63 -1.51 5.31
CA SER A 69 -18.28 -0.68 4.16
C SER A 69 -17.95 0.75 4.57
N LEU A 70 -18.72 1.32 5.49
CA LEU A 70 -18.44 2.62 6.10
C LEU A 70 -17.08 2.59 6.81
N LEU A 71 -16.85 1.58 7.65
CA LEU A 71 -15.60 1.45 8.41
C LEU A 71 -14.40 1.17 7.49
N SER A 72 -14.60 0.38 6.44
CA SER A 72 -13.59 0.09 5.41
C SER A 72 -13.14 1.38 4.72
N THR A 73 -14.11 2.19 4.27
CA THR A 73 -13.84 3.47 3.58
C THR A 73 -13.15 4.47 4.51
N LYS A 74 -13.61 4.58 5.76
CA LYS A 74 -13.11 5.60 6.70
C LYS A 74 -11.85 5.18 7.47
N VAL A 75 -11.60 3.90 7.66
CA VAL A 75 -10.50 3.41 8.51
C VAL A 75 -9.56 2.51 7.72
N ALA A 76 -10.05 1.42 7.14
CA ALA A 76 -9.18 0.44 6.50
C ALA A 76 -8.43 1.00 5.28
N MET A 77 -9.10 1.80 4.44
CA MET A 77 -8.47 2.45 3.29
C MET A 77 -7.41 3.50 3.69
N VAL A 78 -7.61 4.19 4.82
CA VAL A 78 -6.61 5.12 5.37
C VAL A 78 -5.39 4.35 5.85
N ILE A 79 -5.59 3.27 6.61
CA ILE A 79 -4.49 2.40 7.06
C ILE A 79 -3.72 1.86 5.84
N TYR A 80 -4.46 1.35 4.86
CA TYR A 80 -3.92 0.79 3.63
C TYR A 80 -3.01 1.80 2.91
N VAL A 81 -3.52 2.97 2.55
CA VAL A 81 -2.81 3.90 1.67
C VAL A 81 -1.57 4.51 2.33
N PHE A 82 -1.60 4.77 3.63
CA PHE A 82 -0.46 5.36 4.33
C PHE A 82 0.56 4.32 4.78
N SER A 83 0.16 3.07 5.01
CA SER A 83 1.10 1.99 5.34
C SER A 83 1.97 1.61 4.13
N LEU A 84 1.46 1.72 2.90
CA LEU A 84 2.20 1.43 1.68
C LEU A 84 3.58 2.12 1.60
N PRO A 85 3.70 3.46 1.61
CA PRO A 85 5.00 4.13 1.55
C PRO A 85 5.87 3.82 2.78
N MET A 86 5.28 3.66 3.96
CA MET A 86 6.02 3.36 5.19
C MET A 86 6.68 1.98 5.14
N VAL A 87 5.99 0.97 4.59
CA VAL A 87 6.56 -0.37 4.48
C VAL A 87 7.72 -0.37 3.48
N ILE A 88 7.56 0.26 2.30
CA ILE A 88 8.66 0.34 1.32
C ILE A 88 9.87 1.08 1.90
N LEU A 89 9.67 2.23 2.56
CA LEU A 89 10.78 2.97 3.18
C LEU A 89 11.44 2.20 4.33
N SER A 90 10.66 1.44 5.10
CA SER A 90 11.23 0.56 6.14
C SER A 90 12.14 -0.50 5.54
N CYS A 91 11.77 -1.10 4.41
CA CYS A 91 12.61 -2.05 3.69
C CYS A 91 13.90 -1.37 3.19
N LYS A 92 13.79 -0.23 2.49
CA LYS A 92 14.97 0.50 1.97
C LYS A 92 15.95 0.94 3.05
N SER A 93 15.46 1.45 4.18
CA SER A 93 16.32 1.89 5.30
C SER A 93 17.13 0.74 5.90
N ASN A 94 16.56 -0.46 5.97
CA ASN A 94 17.24 -1.61 6.56
C ASN A 94 18.28 -2.21 5.61
N ASP A 95 17.99 -2.26 4.31
CA ASP A 95 18.96 -2.68 3.28
C ASP A 95 20.21 -1.78 3.31
N ALA A 96 20.02 -0.47 3.50
CA ALA A 96 21.12 0.48 3.64
C ALA A 96 21.98 0.18 4.88
N ILE A 97 21.37 -0.04 6.05
CA ILE A 97 22.10 -0.35 7.29
C ILE A 97 22.87 -1.67 7.18
N PHE A 98 22.24 -2.71 6.61
CA PHE A 98 22.88 -4.02 6.43
C PHE A 98 24.11 -3.93 5.50
N ASN A 99 23.99 -3.25 4.36
CA ASN A 99 25.10 -3.06 3.43
C ASN A 99 26.24 -2.23 4.03
N THR A 100 25.92 -1.24 4.86
CA THR A 100 26.95 -0.42 5.54
C THR A 100 27.74 -1.25 6.56
N ASN A 101 27.05 -2.09 7.35
CA ASN A 101 27.67 -2.97 8.33
C ASN A 101 28.53 -4.07 7.68
N MET A 102 28.10 -4.60 6.53
CA MET A 102 28.83 -5.63 5.79
C MET A 102 30.06 -5.07 5.05
N SER A 103 29.99 -3.83 4.57
CA SER A 103 31.16 -3.11 4.05
C SER A 103 32.17 -2.78 5.16
N SER A 104 31.70 -2.48 6.39
CA SER A 104 32.60 -2.26 7.53
C SER A 104 33.25 -3.54 8.07
N SER A 105 32.65 -4.71 7.86
CA SER A 105 33.22 -6.00 8.31
C SER A 105 34.18 -6.65 7.30
N THR A 106 34.27 -6.14 6.07
CA THR A 106 35.25 -6.59 5.06
C THR A 106 36.49 -5.69 4.95
N THR A 107 36.63 -4.67 5.79
CA THR A 107 37.73 -3.71 5.73
C THR A 107 38.50 -3.60 7.05
N GLU A 108 38.75 -4.72 7.73
CA GLU A 108 39.78 -4.81 8.79
C GLU A 108 40.89 -5.77 8.36
N LYS A 109 41.58 -5.42 7.27
CA LYS A 109 42.95 -5.87 6.94
C LYS A 109 43.41 -5.20 5.63
N GLU A 110 43.54 -3.88 5.63
CA GLU A 110 44.53 -3.27 4.76
C GLU A 110 45.11 -2.01 5.41
N GLU A 111 46.42 -2.09 5.52
CA GLU A 111 47.34 -1.24 6.24
C GLU A 111 47.53 0.09 5.49
N LEU A 112 47.73 1.16 6.26
CA LEU A 112 48.27 2.47 5.87
C LEU A 112 48.51 2.71 4.37
N THR A 113 47.63 3.46 3.71
CA THR A 113 48.03 4.62 2.87
C THR A 113 46.82 5.51 2.64
N GLY A 114 47.00 6.82 2.86
CA GLY A 114 45.92 7.79 2.76
C GLY A 114 45.39 7.94 1.33
N ASN A 115 44.06 7.90 1.19
CA ASN A 115 43.36 8.52 0.08
C ASN A 115 42.01 9.08 0.57
N GLN A 116 42.00 10.37 0.93
CA GLN A 116 40.84 11.11 1.42
C GLN A 116 39.88 11.59 0.31
N ASN A 117 39.74 10.83 -0.78
CA ASN A 117 38.95 11.26 -1.94
C ASN A 117 37.67 10.42 -2.15
N ALA A 118 36.91 10.16 -1.09
CA ALA A 118 35.48 9.89 -1.29
C ALA A 118 34.81 11.22 -1.67
N PRO A 119 34.23 11.36 -2.88
CA PRO A 119 33.72 12.64 -3.34
C PRO A 119 32.64 13.14 -2.39
N VAL A 120 32.81 14.35 -1.86
CA VAL A 120 31.88 15.00 -0.91
C VAL A 120 30.44 15.02 -1.44
N SER A 121 30.24 14.91 -2.76
CA SER A 121 28.93 14.79 -3.41
C SER A 121 28.13 13.56 -2.97
N THR A 122 28.74 12.37 -2.83
CA THR A 122 27.99 11.15 -2.49
C THR A 122 27.51 11.15 -1.04
N LYS A 123 28.28 11.74 -0.12
CA LYS A 123 27.90 11.84 1.30
C LYS A 123 26.81 12.90 1.52
N LEU A 124 26.85 14.01 0.78
CA LEU A 124 25.83 15.06 0.86
C LEU A 124 24.51 14.63 0.19
N GLU A 125 24.58 13.93 -0.94
CA GLU A 125 23.42 13.42 -1.67
C GLU A 125 22.74 12.28 -0.90
N TYR A 126 23.52 11.42 -0.23
CA TYR A 126 23.01 10.41 0.71
C TYR A 126 22.31 11.03 1.92
N LEU A 127 22.89 12.09 2.53
CA LEU A 127 22.26 12.80 3.65
C LEU A 127 20.99 13.55 3.23
N ASN A 128 20.96 14.16 2.04
CA ASN A 128 19.77 14.83 1.51
C ASN A 128 18.65 13.84 1.17
N GLY A 129 18.98 12.69 0.58
CA GLY A 129 18.02 11.63 0.26
C GLY A 129 17.39 11.03 1.51
N HIS A 130 18.22 10.65 2.50
CA HIS A 130 17.79 10.04 3.76
C HIS A 130 16.94 11.01 4.62
N PHE A 131 17.25 12.31 4.61
CA PHE A 131 16.42 13.32 5.29
C PHE A 131 15.04 13.47 4.62
N SER A 132 14.95 13.32 3.29
CA SER A 132 13.69 13.35 2.55
C SER A 132 12.81 12.12 2.84
N GLU A 133 13.41 10.93 2.93
CA GLU A 133 12.68 9.67 3.19
C GLU A 133 12.14 9.62 4.62
N GLN A 134 12.93 10.03 5.61
CA GLN A 134 12.45 10.17 6.99
C GLN A 134 11.35 11.24 7.10
N GLY A 135 11.42 12.30 6.29
CA GLY A 135 10.37 13.31 6.16
C GLY A 135 9.05 12.69 5.67
N ILE A 136 9.10 11.86 4.63
CA ILE A 136 7.91 11.18 4.09
C ILE A 136 7.27 10.26 5.13
N VAL A 137 8.05 9.46 5.88
CA VAL A 137 7.49 8.60 6.94
C VAL A 137 6.82 9.42 8.05
N LYS A 138 7.46 10.51 8.49
CA LYS A 138 6.89 11.40 9.51
C LYS A 138 5.58 12.03 9.05
N VAL A 139 5.53 12.56 7.82
CA VAL A 139 4.32 13.14 7.24
C VAL A 139 3.23 12.09 7.10
N ALA A 140 3.55 10.93 6.50
CA ALA A 140 2.59 9.84 6.34
C ALA A 140 2.01 9.39 7.68
N LYS A 141 2.84 9.26 8.73
CA LYS A 141 2.40 8.83 10.06
C LYS A 141 1.53 9.87 10.74
N PHE A 142 1.95 11.13 10.69
CA PHE A 142 1.18 12.24 11.25
C PHE A 142 -0.20 12.35 10.58
N VAL A 143 -0.24 12.35 9.25
CA VAL A 143 -1.49 12.43 8.49
C VAL A 143 -2.38 11.22 8.73
N MET A 144 -1.83 10.01 8.72
CA MET A 144 -2.57 8.78 9.02
C MET A 144 -3.22 8.83 10.41
N VAL A 145 -2.46 9.20 11.46
CA VAL A 145 -3.00 9.28 12.83
C VAL A 145 -4.06 10.37 12.95
N PHE A 146 -3.83 11.54 12.36
CA PHE A 146 -4.80 12.63 12.35
C PHE A 146 -6.12 12.20 11.70
N LEU A 147 -6.05 11.57 10.52
CA LEU A 147 -7.23 11.12 9.79
C LEU A 147 -7.94 9.96 10.47
N LEU A 148 -7.21 9.01 11.04
CA LEU A 148 -7.83 7.94 11.81
C LEU A 148 -8.58 8.49 13.02
N THR A 149 -7.96 9.42 13.75
CA THR A 149 -8.60 10.07 14.90
C THR A 149 -9.85 10.84 14.47
N PHE A 150 -9.74 11.63 13.41
CA PHE A 150 -10.87 12.37 12.83
C PHE A 150 -11.98 11.42 12.37
N ASN A 151 -11.66 10.41 11.55
CA ASN A 151 -12.63 9.49 10.99
C ASN A 151 -13.33 8.66 12.07
N ILE A 152 -12.60 8.16 13.07
CA ILE A 152 -13.18 7.47 14.24
C ILE A 152 -14.14 8.40 14.96
N LEU A 153 -13.75 9.66 15.23
CA LEU A 153 -14.63 10.65 15.86
C LEU A 153 -15.91 10.86 15.04
N THR A 154 -15.80 10.99 13.71
CA THR A 154 -16.98 11.19 12.85
C THR A 154 -17.91 9.98 12.85
N VAL A 155 -17.38 8.76 12.92
CA VAL A 155 -18.18 7.53 12.99
C VAL A 155 -18.85 7.42 14.37
N SER A 156 -18.12 7.66 15.45
CA SER A 156 -18.63 7.55 16.82
C SER A 156 -19.71 8.57 17.16
N PHE A 157 -19.60 9.79 16.61
CA PHE A 157 -20.55 10.88 16.87
C PHE A 157 -21.55 11.11 15.73
N SER A 158 -21.60 10.20 14.73
CA SER A 158 -22.45 10.32 13.54
C SER A 158 -22.37 11.70 12.86
N ILE A 159 -21.17 12.29 12.83
CA ILE A 159 -20.95 13.61 12.26
C ILE A 159 -20.91 13.45 10.74
N GLU A 160 -21.90 14.06 10.07
CA GLU A 160 -21.88 14.23 8.62
C GLU A 160 -20.69 15.13 8.26
N THR A 161 -19.68 14.51 7.68
CA THR A 161 -18.46 15.18 7.25
C THR A 161 -18.39 15.20 5.74
N ASN A 162 -17.81 16.26 5.21
CA ASN A 162 -17.61 16.38 3.78
C ASN A 162 -16.63 15.28 3.33
N LYS A 163 -17.08 14.38 2.44
CA LYS A 163 -16.29 13.27 1.88
C LYS A 163 -14.95 13.75 1.28
N LEU A 164 -14.89 15.02 0.89
CA LEU A 164 -13.72 15.67 0.32
C LEU A 164 -12.43 15.50 1.15
N ILE A 165 -12.51 15.55 2.49
CA ILE A 165 -11.31 15.43 3.34
C ILE A 165 -10.74 14.01 3.26
N THR A 166 -11.59 12.99 3.35
CA THR A 166 -11.18 11.58 3.26
C THR A 166 -10.63 11.27 1.86
N ASP A 167 -11.31 11.72 0.81
CA ASP A 167 -10.90 11.48 -0.58
C ASP A 167 -9.56 12.17 -0.92
N ALA A 168 -9.41 13.46 -0.56
CA ALA A 168 -8.16 14.20 -0.77
C ALA A 168 -6.99 13.55 -0.01
N SER A 169 -7.27 12.98 1.16
CA SER A 169 -6.26 12.31 1.96
C SER A 169 -5.84 10.95 1.41
N ILE A 170 -6.77 10.19 0.84
CA ILE A 170 -6.46 8.95 0.12
C ILE A 170 -5.54 9.28 -1.07
N ILE A 171 -5.86 10.34 -1.82
CA ILE A 171 -5.00 10.83 -2.92
C ILE A 171 -3.62 11.21 -2.39
N LEU A 172 -3.53 11.96 -1.28
CA LEU A 172 -2.25 12.31 -0.66
C LEU A 172 -1.44 11.06 -0.29
N GLY A 173 -2.06 10.04 0.29
CA GLY A 173 -1.38 8.77 0.60
C GLY A 173 -0.77 8.12 -0.64
N PHE A 174 -1.50 8.10 -1.76
CA PHE A 174 -0.98 7.58 -3.03
C PHE A 174 0.10 8.47 -3.65
N VAL A 175 0.02 9.79 -3.50
CA VAL A 175 1.10 10.70 -3.91
C VAL A 175 2.38 10.39 -3.12
N LEU A 176 2.28 10.21 -1.80
CA LEU A 176 3.42 9.80 -0.97
C LEU A 176 3.96 8.43 -1.40
N PHE A 177 3.08 7.48 -1.75
CA PHE A 177 3.49 6.20 -2.30
C PHE A 177 4.24 6.32 -3.63
N ALA A 178 3.75 7.15 -4.55
CA ALA A 178 4.37 7.40 -5.85
C ALA A 178 5.75 8.08 -5.75
N LEU A 179 5.98 8.88 -4.70
CA LEU A 179 7.30 9.47 -4.42
C LEU A 179 8.34 8.42 -3.99
N VAL A 180 7.88 7.33 -3.38
CA VAL A 180 8.77 6.29 -2.81
C VAL A 180 8.96 5.12 -3.78
N ALA A 181 7.93 4.75 -4.54
CA ALA A 181 7.99 3.64 -5.48
C ALA A 181 8.90 3.95 -6.68
N LYS A 182 9.71 2.97 -7.08
CA LYS A 182 10.48 2.95 -8.32
C LYS A 182 9.55 2.80 -9.52
N GLU A 183 8.57 1.91 -9.43
CA GLU A 183 7.60 1.61 -10.51
C GLU A 183 6.45 2.63 -10.59
N LYS A 184 6.80 3.90 -10.87
CA LYS A 184 5.85 5.02 -10.91
C LYS A 184 4.71 4.82 -11.90
N GLY A 185 4.96 4.15 -13.02
CA GLY A 185 3.95 3.89 -14.05
C GLY A 185 2.82 3.00 -13.54
N LEU A 186 3.14 1.93 -12.80
CA LEU A 186 2.16 1.04 -12.20
C LEU A 186 1.40 1.73 -11.06
N VAL A 187 2.09 2.56 -10.25
CA VAL A 187 1.43 3.37 -9.22
C VAL A 187 0.44 4.35 -9.85
N PHE A 188 0.85 5.06 -10.90
CA PHE A 188 -0.04 5.97 -11.62
C PHE A 188 -1.25 5.25 -12.20
N LEU A 189 -1.05 4.09 -12.85
CA LEU A 189 -2.15 3.29 -13.39
C LEU A 189 -3.12 2.82 -12.29
N SER A 190 -2.60 2.44 -11.11
CA SER A 190 -3.44 2.07 -9.98
C SER A 190 -4.29 3.24 -9.45
N ILE A 191 -3.73 4.45 -9.42
CA ILE A 191 -4.47 5.67 -9.02
C ILE A 191 -5.54 5.99 -10.05
N VAL A 192 -5.23 5.96 -11.34
CA VAL A 192 -6.21 6.16 -12.42
C VAL A 192 -7.34 5.15 -12.31
N THR A 193 -7.01 3.87 -12.09
CA THR A 193 -8.01 2.81 -11.91
C THR A 193 -8.93 3.12 -10.72
N LEU A 194 -8.37 3.58 -9.59
CA LEU A 194 -9.16 3.95 -8.41
C LEU A 194 -10.05 5.18 -8.67
N LEU A 195 -9.58 6.16 -9.43
CA LEU A 195 -10.38 7.33 -9.82
C LEU A 195 -11.52 6.99 -10.79
N LEU A 196 -11.40 5.89 -11.53
CA LEU A 196 -12.48 5.38 -12.40
C LEU A 196 -13.57 4.63 -11.61
N VAL A 197 -13.30 4.22 -10.37
CA VAL A 197 -14.28 3.48 -9.53
C VAL A 197 -15.57 4.29 -9.30
N PRO A 198 -15.54 5.57 -8.88
CA PRO A 198 -16.77 6.36 -8.80
C PRO A 198 -17.42 6.63 -10.16
N ALA A 199 -16.64 6.62 -11.25
CA ALA A 199 -17.19 6.86 -12.59
C ALA A 199 -18.00 5.66 -13.09
N SER A 200 -17.67 4.42 -12.66
CA SER A 200 -18.41 3.23 -13.10
C SER A 200 -19.88 3.27 -12.70
N THR A 201 -20.21 3.88 -11.55
CA THR A 201 -21.59 4.02 -11.06
C THR A 201 -22.42 5.04 -11.83
N THR A 202 -21.80 5.83 -12.71
CA THR A 202 -22.47 6.83 -13.57
C THR A 202 -22.76 6.31 -14.98
N LEU A 203 -22.32 5.08 -15.30
CA LEU A 203 -22.55 4.48 -16.61
C LEU A 203 -24.04 4.13 -16.78
N HIS A 204 -24.61 4.46 -17.93
CA HIS A 204 -25.98 4.07 -18.31
C HIS A 204 -26.03 2.59 -18.74
N ILE A 205 -25.75 1.69 -17.81
CA ILE A 205 -25.77 0.23 -17.97
C ILE A 205 -26.62 -0.39 -16.85
N SER A 206 -26.76 -1.72 -16.82
CA SER A 206 -27.48 -2.37 -15.70
C SER A 206 -26.73 -2.21 -14.38
N ASP A 207 -27.48 -2.09 -13.28
CA ASP A 207 -26.92 -1.96 -11.93
C ASP A 207 -25.96 -3.10 -11.58
N ASP A 208 -26.33 -4.34 -11.94
CA ASP A 208 -25.49 -5.54 -11.74
C ASP A 208 -24.15 -5.45 -12.49
N LEU A 209 -24.15 -4.94 -13.72
CA LEU A 209 -22.90 -4.76 -14.49
C LEU A 209 -22.08 -3.57 -13.97
N SER A 210 -22.75 -2.48 -13.58
CA SER A 210 -22.11 -1.29 -13.00
C SER A 210 -21.34 -1.63 -11.72
N MET A 211 -21.96 -2.40 -10.83
CA MET A 211 -21.33 -2.86 -9.59
C MET A 211 -20.25 -3.92 -9.86
N ALA A 212 -20.44 -4.82 -10.83
CA ALA A 212 -19.38 -5.74 -11.24
C ALA A 212 -18.13 -5.00 -11.75
N ILE A 213 -18.31 -3.95 -12.57
CA ILE A 213 -17.21 -3.09 -13.05
C ILE A 213 -16.56 -2.34 -11.89
N PHE A 214 -17.35 -1.83 -10.94
CA PHE A 214 -16.86 -1.19 -9.72
C PHE A 214 -15.88 -2.12 -8.96
N HIS A 215 -16.30 -3.35 -8.66
CA HIS A 215 -15.47 -4.32 -7.96
C HIS A 215 -14.26 -4.76 -8.79
N LEU A 216 -14.42 -4.91 -10.11
CA LEU A 216 -13.31 -5.25 -11.01
C LEU A 216 -12.23 -4.15 -11.05
N LEU A 217 -12.62 -2.88 -11.14
CA LEU A 217 -11.68 -1.75 -11.09
C LEU A 217 -10.93 -1.74 -9.76
N LEU A 218 -11.64 -1.96 -8.64
CA LEU A 218 -11.01 -2.03 -7.33
C LEU A 218 -10.05 -3.23 -7.23
N ALA A 219 -10.40 -4.38 -7.81
CA ALA A 219 -9.54 -5.55 -7.87
C ALA A 219 -8.26 -5.29 -8.70
N ILE A 220 -8.40 -4.64 -9.86
CA ILE A 220 -7.27 -4.23 -10.71
C ILE A 220 -6.35 -3.29 -9.94
N HIS A 221 -6.90 -2.32 -9.20
CA HIS A 221 -6.13 -1.43 -8.35
C HIS A 221 -5.26 -2.22 -7.35
N PHE A 222 -5.85 -3.15 -6.60
CA PHE A 222 -5.10 -3.97 -5.63
C PHE A 222 -4.07 -4.88 -6.29
N LEU A 223 -4.36 -5.45 -7.47
CA LEU A 223 -3.40 -6.24 -8.24
C LEU A 223 -2.20 -5.42 -8.70
N LEU A 224 -2.43 -4.20 -9.19
CA LEU A 224 -1.37 -3.29 -9.62
C LEU A 224 -0.47 -2.89 -8.45
N ILE A 225 -1.05 -2.55 -7.31
CA ILE A 225 -0.28 -2.21 -6.10
C ILE A 225 0.48 -3.43 -5.57
N ASN A 226 -0.13 -4.62 -5.54
CA ASN A 226 0.55 -5.86 -5.18
C ASN A 226 1.75 -6.14 -6.12
N ARG A 227 1.59 -5.87 -7.42
CA ARG A 227 2.67 -6.00 -8.41
C ARG A 227 3.82 -5.03 -8.13
N VAL A 228 3.53 -3.75 -7.88
CA VAL A 228 4.54 -2.76 -7.45
C VAL A 228 5.27 -3.29 -6.23
N PHE A 229 4.52 -3.70 -5.21
CA PHE A 229 5.06 -4.15 -3.95
C PHE A 229 5.97 -5.39 -4.10
N THR A 230 5.55 -6.36 -4.92
CA THR A 230 6.34 -7.55 -5.21
C THR A 230 7.64 -7.19 -5.95
N LEU A 231 7.59 -6.28 -6.92
CA LEU A 231 8.77 -5.84 -7.66
C LEU A 231 9.77 -5.08 -6.78
N GLU A 232 9.28 -4.24 -5.87
CA GLU A 232 10.12 -3.51 -4.92
C GLU A 232 10.82 -4.43 -3.92
N LEU A 233 10.16 -5.53 -3.53
CA LEU A 233 10.71 -6.49 -2.55
C LEU A 233 11.51 -7.63 -3.17
N SER A 234 11.40 -7.87 -4.49
CA SER A 234 12.12 -8.96 -5.17
C SER A 234 13.48 -8.56 -5.74
N GLN A 235 13.95 -7.33 -5.47
CA GLN A 235 15.27 -6.93 -5.99
C GLN A 235 16.39 -7.55 -5.13
N PRO A 236 17.34 -8.25 -5.76
CA PRO A 236 18.49 -8.78 -5.06
C PRO A 236 19.31 -7.62 -4.50
N SER A 237 19.75 -7.75 -3.25
CA SER A 237 20.82 -6.91 -2.74
C SER A 237 22.02 -7.01 -3.69
N PHE A 238 22.72 -5.90 -3.93
CA PHE A 238 23.86 -5.79 -4.86
C PHE A 238 24.95 -6.88 -4.68
N ASN A 239 24.91 -7.62 -3.57
CA ASN A 239 25.81 -8.74 -3.27
C ASN A 239 25.54 -10.02 -4.08
N GLU A 240 24.30 -10.33 -4.46
CA GLU A 240 24.02 -11.58 -5.20
C GLU A 240 24.54 -11.56 -6.64
N VAL A 241 24.57 -10.38 -7.29
CA VAL A 241 25.13 -10.23 -8.64
C VAL A 241 26.67 -10.36 -8.63
N SER A 242 27.30 -10.11 -7.48
CA SER A 242 28.76 -10.21 -7.32
C SER A 242 29.24 -11.64 -7.06
N GLU A 243 28.44 -12.48 -6.38
CA GLU A 243 28.75 -13.90 -6.20
C GLU A 243 28.47 -14.72 -7.46
N GLN A 244 27.43 -14.37 -8.23
CA GLN A 244 27.08 -15.09 -9.44
C GLN A 244 28.06 -14.83 -10.62
N ASN A 245 28.82 -13.73 -10.56
CA ASN A 245 29.94 -13.44 -11.47
C ASN A 245 31.30 -13.93 -10.93
N ARG A 246 31.32 -14.63 -9.78
CA ARG A 246 32.54 -15.20 -9.16
C ARG A 246 32.58 -16.74 -9.21
N LEU A 247 31.60 -17.39 -9.81
CA LEU A 247 31.59 -18.81 -10.17
C LEU A 247 31.83 -18.98 -11.67
#